data_AF-A0A3D0MJ01-F1
#
_entry.id   AF-A0A3D0MJ01-F1
#
_cell.length_a   1.000
_cell.length_b   1.000
_cell.length_c   1.000
_cell.angle_alpha   90.00
_cell.angle_beta   90.00
_cell.angle_gamma   90.00
#
_symmetry.space_group_name_H-M   'P 1'
#
loop_
_entity.id
_entity.type
_entity.pdbx_description
1 polymer ?
#
loop_
_entity_poly.entity_id
_entity_poly.type
_entity_poly.pdbx_seq_one_letter_code
_entity_poly.pdbx_strand_id
1 'polypeptide(L)'
;MATTTRWSNRFSFLMVGIGAAVGLGNLWRFPFQAGENGGSAFVLVYLLCIVGIVYPVLIGELAVGRHMGLSAVGSTKEMARGAGRSPWWGLVGGIGAFATYMVLCIYGVISGRVLAFAVAGFSGGYIEGAMPAIYGTPLRQFFWQSLFMAITVAIVLRGLHKGIEWFSR
;
A
#
# COMPACT_ATOMS: atom_id res chain seq x y z
N MET A 1 22.75 -6.82 18.61
CA MET A 1 21.82 -7.77 17.96
C MET A 1 20.53 -7.00 17.69
N ALA A 2 20.22 -6.66 16.43
CA ALA A 2 18.95 -5.99 16.13
C ALA A 2 17.82 -6.97 16.41
N THR A 3 17.01 -6.69 17.43
CA THR A 3 15.83 -7.48 17.77
C THR A 3 14.85 -7.41 16.61
N THR A 4 14.68 -8.51 15.88
CA THR A 4 13.67 -8.60 14.82
C THR A 4 12.29 -8.49 15.48
N THR A 5 11.62 -7.38 15.26
CA THR A 5 10.28 -7.13 15.78
C THR A 5 9.31 -8.12 15.15
N ARG A 6 8.53 -8.80 15.99
CA ARG A 6 7.54 -9.79 15.59
C ARG A 6 6.13 -9.25 15.83
N TRP A 7 5.15 -9.72 15.08
CA TRP A 7 3.76 -9.36 15.28
C TRP A 7 3.23 -9.83 16.65
N SER A 8 2.36 -9.04 17.27
CA SER A 8 1.79 -9.34 18.59
C SER A 8 0.86 -10.56 18.57
N ASN A 9 0.10 -10.75 17.49
CA ASN A 9 -0.82 -11.86 17.29
C ASN A 9 -1.06 -12.08 15.78
N ARG A 10 -1.53 -13.27 15.41
CA ARG A 10 -2.04 -13.64 14.08
C ARG A 10 -3.12 -12.69 13.58
N PHE A 11 -4.03 -12.24 14.47
CA PHE A 11 -5.08 -11.29 14.10
C PHE A 11 -4.49 -9.94 13.69
N SER A 12 -3.53 -9.39 14.45
CA SER A 12 -2.83 -8.15 14.10
C SER A 12 -2.12 -8.27 12.76
N PHE A 13 -1.42 -9.39 12.52
CA PHE A 13 -0.77 -9.66 11.24
C PHE A 13 -1.77 -9.69 10.07
N LEU A 14 -2.91 -10.37 10.25
CA LEU A 14 -3.94 -10.46 9.23
C LEU A 14 -4.56 -9.09 8.94
N MET A 15 -4.90 -8.32 9.98
CA MET A 15 -5.49 -6.99 9.82
C MET A 15 -4.55 -6.03 9.10
N VAL A 16 -3.26 -6.03 9.46
CA VAL A 16 -2.26 -5.20 8.77
C VAL A 16 -2.09 -5.63 7.32
N GLY A 17 -2.11 -6.94 7.04
CA GLY A 17 -2.09 -7.47 5.68
C GLY A 17 -3.30 -7.05 4.85
N ILE A 18 -4.51 -7.12 5.44
CA ILE A 18 -5.75 -6.66 4.81
C ILE A 18 -5.69 -5.15 4.56
N GLY A 19 -5.28 -4.36 5.54
CA GLY A 19 -5.14 -2.90 5.42
C GLY A 19 -4.09 -2.47 4.38
N ALA A 20 -3.05 -3.29 4.16
CA ALA A 20 -2.08 -3.06 3.09
C ALA A 20 -2.64 -3.39 1.69
N ALA A 21 -3.52 -4.39 1.58
CA ALA A 21 -4.11 -4.82 0.31
C ALA A 21 -5.37 -4.02 -0.07
N VAL A 22 -6.17 -3.59 0.90
CA VAL A 22 -7.41 -2.86 0.71
C VAL A 22 -7.14 -1.36 0.79
N GLY A 23 -7.34 -0.64 -0.31
CA GLY A 23 -7.16 0.80 -0.33
C GLY A 23 -7.80 1.48 -1.53
N LEU A 24 -7.34 2.69 -1.85
CA LEU A 24 -7.88 3.54 -2.91
C LEU A 24 -7.85 2.89 -4.31
N GLY A 25 -6.93 1.97 -4.54
CA GLY A 25 -6.89 1.19 -5.78
C GLY A 25 -8.18 0.40 -6.03
N ASN A 26 -8.73 -0.23 -4.98
CA ASN A 26 -9.97 -1.00 -5.10
C ASN A 26 -11.21 -0.09 -5.21
N LEU A 27 -11.15 1.10 -4.61
CA LEU A 27 -12.29 2.03 -4.58
C LEU A 27 -12.46 2.86 -5.86
N TRP A 28 -11.37 3.18 -6.55
CA TRP A 28 -11.42 4.05 -7.73
C TRP A 28 -10.84 3.39 -8.98
N ARG A 29 -9.63 2.83 -8.89
CA ARG A 29 -8.92 2.34 -10.07
C ARG A 29 -9.58 1.07 -10.64
N PHE A 30 -10.01 0.16 -9.78
CA PHE A 30 -10.67 -1.08 -10.22
C PHE A 30 -12.00 -0.83 -10.93
N PRO A 31 -12.96 -0.05 -10.39
CA PRO A 31 -14.21 0.24 -11.09
C PRO A 31 -13.99 0.94 -12.44
N PHE A 32 -13.02 1.85 -12.50
CA PHE A 32 -12.68 2.55 -13.74
C PHE A 32 -12.17 1.58 -14.81
N GLN A 33 -11.22 0.70 -14.45
CA GLN A 33 -10.70 -0.31 -15.37
C GLN A 33 -11.78 -1.32 -15.79
N ALA A 34 -12.61 -1.78 -14.85
CA ALA A 34 -13.70 -2.69 -15.17
C ALA A 34 -14.69 -2.03 -16.14
N GLY A 35 -15.06 -0.76 -15.91
CA GLY A 35 -15.94 0.00 -16.80
C GLY A 35 -15.40 0.14 -18.22
N GLU A 36 -14.11 0.48 -18.37
CA GLU A 36 -13.49 0.70 -19.68
C GLU A 36 -13.18 -0.59 -20.45
N ASN A 37 -12.95 -1.72 -19.76
CA ASN A 37 -12.47 -2.97 -20.35
C ASN A 37 -13.58 -4.03 -20.54
N GLY A 38 -14.84 -3.62 -20.66
CA GLY A 38 -15.94 -4.55 -20.93
C GLY A 38 -16.56 -5.23 -19.70
N GLY A 39 -16.44 -4.61 -18.53
CA GLY A 39 -17.17 -4.95 -17.32
C GLY A 39 -16.91 -6.38 -16.83
N SER A 40 -17.94 -7.24 -16.94
CA SER A 40 -17.90 -8.61 -16.40
C SER A 40 -16.86 -9.50 -17.08
N ALA A 41 -16.57 -9.30 -18.37
CA ALA A 41 -15.54 -10.06 -19.08
C ALA A 41 -14.14 -9.77 -18.51
N PHE A 42 -13.85 -8.49 -18.25
CA PHE A 42 -12.62 -8.08 -17.57
C PHE A 42 -12.53 -8.65 -16.16
N VAL A 43 -13.63 -8.59 -15.40
CA VAL A 43 -13.66 -9.11 -14.02
C VAL A 43 -13.34 -10.61 -13.97
N LEU A 44 -13.86 -11.41 -14.91
CA LEU A 44 -13.58 -12.85 -14.94
C LEU A 44 -12.09 -13.14 -15.18
N VAL A 45 -11.47 -12.47 -16.16
CA VAL A 45 -10.03 -12.60 -16.44
C VAL A 45 -9.20 -12.08 -15.25
N TYR A 46 -9.61 -10.96 -14.66
CA TYR A 46 -8.98 -10.40 -13.47
C TYR A 46 -8.96 -11.38 -12.29
N LEU A 47 -10.08 -12.07 -12.03
CA LEU A 47 -10.16 -13.09 -10.97
C LEU A 47 -9.27 -14.31 -11.26
N LEU A 48 -9.22 -14.77 -12.52
CA LEU A 48 -8.31 -15.84 -12.92
C LEU A 48 -6.85 -15.45 -12.70
N CYS A 49 -6.47 -14.21 -13.04
CA CYS A 49 -5.13 -13.69 -12.79
C CYS A 49 -4.82 -13.57 -11.29
N ILE A 50 -5.81 -13.20 -10.45
CA ILE A 50 -5.61 -13.16 -9.00
C ILE A 50 -5.24 -14.55 -8.49
N VAL A 51 -6.02 -15.57 -8.85
CA VAL A 51 -5.80 -16.94 -8.36
C VAL A 51 -4.53 -17.54 -8.96
N GLY A 52 -4.30 -17.35 -10.26
CA GLY A 52 -3.20 -17.98 -10.98
C GLY A 52 -1.83 -17.30 -10.81
N ILE A 53 -1.80 -16.00 -10.53
CA ILE A 53 -0.55 -15.22 -10.49
C ILE A 53 -0.38 -14.53 -9.13
N VAL A 54 -1.35 -13.70 -8.72
CA VAL A 54 -1.19 -12.86 -7.53
C VAL A 54 -1.09 -13.70 -6.26
N TYR A 55 -1.94 -14.72 -6.11
CA TYR A 55 -1.94 -15.57 -4.93
C TYR A 55 -0.63 -16.38 -4.76
N PRO A 56 -0.11 -17.09 -5.77
CA PRO A 56 1.20 -17.75 -5.66
C PRO A 56 2.34 -16.78 -5.33
N VAL A 57 2.36 -15.60 -5.97
CA VAL A 57 3.39 -14.58 -5.71
C VAL A 57 3.31 -14.09 -4.28
N LEU A 58 2.10 -13.80 -3.78
CA LEU A 58 1.88 -13.36 -2.40
C LEU A 58 2.36 -14.40 -1.38
N ILE A 59 2.02 -15.68 -1.58
CA ILE A 59 2.48 -16.76 -0.69
C ILE A 59 4.00 -16.90 -0.75
N GLY A 60 4.60 -16.74 -1.94
CA GLY A 60 6.05 -16.70 -2.11
C GLY A 60 6.72 -15.57 -1.33
N GLU A 61 6.23 -14.34 -1.47
CA GLU A 61 6.76 -13.17 -0.75
C GLU A 61 6.63 -13.33 0.77
N LEU A 62 5.48 -13.82 1.24
CA LEU A 62 5.25 -14.10 2.66
C LEU A 62 6.16 -15.21 3.19
N ALA A 63 6.40 -16.27 2.42
CA ALA A 63 7.32 -17.34 2.79
C ALA A 63 8.75 -16.82 2.91
N VAL A 64 9.21 -16.03 1.92
CA VAL A 64 10.54 -15.41 1.91
C VAL A 64 10.71 -14.47 3.11
N GLY A 65 9.77 -13.55 3.32
CA GLY A 65 9.82 -12.59 4.42
C GLY A 65 9.78 -13.26 5.79
N ARG A 66 8.96 -14.30 5.97
CA ARG A 66 8.85 -15.04 7.24
C ARG A 66 10.10 -15.88 7.54
N HIS A 67 10.74 -16.44 6.51
CA HIS A 67 11.94 -17.26 6.70
C HIS A 67 13.16 -16.40 7.03
N MET A 68 13.36 -15.30 6.29
CA MET A 68 14.56 -14.47 6.43
C MET A 68 14.45 -13.41 7.53
N GLY A 69 13.27 -12.80 7.72
CA GLY A 69 13.07 -11.75 8.72
C GLY A 69 13.86 -10.46 8.46
N LEU A 70 14.26 -10.21 7.22
CA LEU A 70 15.02 -9.03 6.79
C LEU A 70 14.16 -8.11 5.91
N SER A 71 14.71 -6.95 5.52
CA SER A 71 14.08 -6.08 4.50
C SER A 71 13.87 -6.82 3.17
N ALA A 72 13.03 -6.31 2.27
CA ALA A 72 12.77 -6.97 0.97
C ALA A 72 14.07 -7.31 0.21
N VAL A 73 15.00 -6.35 0.11
CA VAL A 73 16.31 -6.54 -0.52
C VAL A 73 17.18 -7.53 0.26
N GLY A 74 17.21 -7.43 1.59
CA GLY A 74 17.99 -8.32 2.44
C GLY A 74 17.51 -9.76 2.37
N SER A 75 16.19 -9.95 2.39
CA SER A 75 15.55 -11.26 2.35
C SER A 75 15.81 -11.98 1.03
N THR A 76 15.64 -11.33 -0.12
CA THR A 76 15.90 -11.99 -1.42
C THR A 76 17.40 -12.25 -1.63
N LYS A 77 18.27 -11.33 -1.19
CA LYS A 77 19.72 -11.50 -1.29
C LYS A 77 20.23 -12.67 -0.45
N GLU A 78 19.86 -12.72 0.83
CA GLU A 78 20.36 -13.74 1.75
C GLU A 78 19.71 -15.11 1.48
N MET A 79 18.46 -15.16 1.03
CA MET A 79 17.86 -16.40 0.54
C MET A 79 18.61 -16.95 -0.68
N ALA A 80 18.96 -16.09 -1.65
CA ALA A 80 19.70 -16.53 -2.83
C ALA A 80 21.10 -17.05 -2.46
N ARG A 81 21.77 -16.40 -1.50
CA ARG A 81 23.04 -16.89 -0.95
C ARG A 81 22.90 -18.26 -0.29
N GLY A 82 21.87 -18.45 0.54
CA GLY A 82 21.58 -19.73 1.17
C GLY A 82 21.29 -20.86 0.17
N ALA A 83 20.74 -20.52 -1.00
CA ALA A 83 20.51 -21.45 -2.11
C ALA A 83 21.73 -21.65 -3.03
N GLY A 84 22.90 -21.11 -2.69
CA GLY A 84 24.10 -21.17 -3.54
C GLY A 84 23.93 -20.44 -4.89
N ARG A 85 23.06 -19.43 -4.93
CA ARG A 85 22.79 -18.57 -6.09
C ARG A 85 23.41 -17.20 -5.88
N SER A 86 23.45 -16.45 -6.98
CA SER A 86 24.09 -15.13 -7.01
C SER A 86 23.39 -14.11 -6.09
N PRO A 87 24.13 -13.25 -5.36
CA PRO A 87 23.51 -12.21 -4.52
C PRO A 87 22.75 -11.15 -5.32
N TRP A 88 22.88 -11.12 -6.66
CA TRP A 88 22.14 -10.22 -7.55
C TRP A 88 20.62 -10.38 -7.49
N TRP A 89 20.10 -11.49 -6.95
CA TRP A 89 18.68 -11.64 -6.61
C TRP A 89 18.17 -10.60 -5.59
N GLY A 90 19.07 -9.92 -4.88
CA GLY A 90 18.76 -8.72 -4.11
C GLY A 90 18.06 -7.63 -4.94
N LEU A 91 18.37 -7.54 -6.24
CA LEU A 91 17.74 -6.56 -7.15
C LEU A 91 16.23 -6.74 -7.26
N VAL A 92 15.71 -7.96 -7.15
CA VAL A 92 14.26 -8.21 -7.20
C VAL A 92 13.56 -7.48 -6.05
N GLY A 93 14.09 -7.61 -4.83
CA GLY A 93 13.60 -6.86 -3.67
C GLY A 93 13.81 -5.35 -3.83
N GLY A 94 14.89 -4.94 -4.50
CA GLY A 94 15.19 -3.53 -4.78
C GLY A 94 14.19 -2.88 -5.74
N ILE A 95 13.84 -3.59 -6.82
CA ILE A 95 12.83 -3.16 -7.79
C ILE A 95 11.46 -3.05 -7.11
N GLY A 96 11.09 -4.03 -6.27
CA GLY A 96 9.84 -3.97 -5.49
C GLY A 96 9.79 -2.77 -4.54
N ALA A 97 10.88 -2.49 -3.82
CA ALA A 97 10.98 -1.34 -2.94
C ALA A 97 10.88 -0.01 -3.71
N PHE A 98 11.56 0.08 -4.86
CA PHE A 98 11.49 1.25 -5.73
C PHE A 98 10.09 1.46 -6.32
N ALA A 99 9.45 0.39 -6.79
CA ALA A 99 8.08 0.44 -7.30
C ALA A 99 7.11 0.92 -6.21
N THR A 100 7.25 0.41 -4.98
CA THR A 100 6.44 0.85 -3.83
C THR A 100 6.63 2.34 -3.55
N TYR A 101 7.87 2.83 -3.63
CA TYR A 101 8.16 4.26 -3.48
C TYR A 101 7.52 5.12 -4.58
N MET A 102 7.59 4.68 -5.84
CA MET A 102 6.91 5.37 -6.97
C MET A 102 5.39 5.41 -6.79
N VAL A 103 4.79 4.30 -6.34
CA VAL A 103 3.35 4.24 -6.04
C VAL A 103 3.00 5.21 -4.91
N LEU A 104 3.83 5.31 -3.86
CA LEU A 104 3.63 6.24 -2.75
C LEU A 104 3.59 7.71 -3.21
N CYS A 105 4.44 8.11 -4.16
CA CYS A 105 4.45 9.47 -4.70
C CYS A 105 3.09 9.87 -5.29
N ILE A 106 2.47 8.98 -6.07
CA ILE A 106 1.17 9.21 -6.70
C ILE A 106 0.03 9.07 -5.68
N TYR A 107 0.12 8.05 -4.81
CA TYR A 107 -0.88 7.80 -3.77
C TYR A 107 -0.97 8.96 -2.77
N GLY A 108 0.14 9.61 -2.42
CA GLY A 108 0.12 10.77 -1.52
C GLY A 108 -0.77 11.90 -2.04
N VAL A 109 -0.73 12.18 -3.34
CA VAL A 109 -1.57 13.21 -3.98
C VAL A 109 -3.05 12.83 -3.91
N ILE A 110 -3.37 11.59 -4.26
CA ILE A 110 -4.76 11.11 -4.34
C ILE A 110 -5.36 11.00 -2.94
N SER A 111 -4.63 10.43 -1.99
CA SER A 111 -5.05 10.35 -0.59
C SER A 111 -5.25 11.72 0.04
N GLY A 112 -4.39 12.70 -0.28
CA GLY A 112 -4.59 14.09 0.15
C GLY A 112 -5.93 14.66 -0.33
N ARG A 113 -6.30 14.41 -1.59
CA ARG A 113 -7.61 14.83 -2.11
C ARG A 113 -8.75 14.14 -1.36
N VAL A 114 -8.66 12.84 -1.14
CA VAL A 114 -9.69 12.07 -0.42
C VAL A 114 -9.85 12.56 1.02
N LEU A 115 -8.76 12.84 1.73
CA LEU A 115 -8.80 13.41 3.07
C LEU A 115 -9.53 14.76 3.08
N ALA A 116 -9.24 15.60 2.09
CA ALA A 116 -9.87 16.90 1.94
C ALA A 116 -11.37 16.79 1.63
N PHE A 117 -11.78 15.82 0.80
CA PHE A 117 -13.18 15.47 0.56
C PHE A 117 -13.88 15.00 1.84
N ALA A 118 -13.23 14.13 2.62
CA ALA A 118 -13.79 13.64 3.87
C ALA A 118 -14.10 14.80 4.83
N VAL A 119 -13.15 15.72 5.02
CA VAL A 119 -13.33 16.90 5.88
C VAL A 119 -14.46 17.81 5.37
N ALA A 120 -14.51 18.07 4.05
CA ALA A 120 -15.56 18.90 3.46
C ALA A 120 -16.97 18.26 3.58
N GLY A 121 -17.04 16.93 3.52
CA GLY A 121 -18.27 16.17 3.72
C GLY A 121 -18.83 16.31 5.13
N PHE A 122 -17.96 16.23 6.15
CA PHE A 122 -18.38 16.43 7.54
C PHE A 122 -18.74 17.88 7.87
N SER A 123 -18.12 18.86 7.19
CA SER A 123 -18.38 20.28 7.44
C SER A 123 -19.62 20.81 6.69
N GLY A 124 -20.36 19.97 5.96
CA GLY A 124 -21.47 20.40 5.11
C GLY A 124 -21.05 21.32 3.95
N GLY A 125 -19.76 21.41 3.65
CA GLY A 125 -19.19 22.32 2.65
C GLY A 125 -19.26 21.76 1.22
N TYR A 126 -20.00 20.67 1.02
CA TYR A 126 -20.18 20.06 -0.27
C TYR A 126 -21.39 20.68 -0.97
N ILE A 127 -21.13 21.54 -1.95
CA ILE A 127 -22.16 22.03 -2.86
C ILE A 127 -22.20 21.07 -4.05
N GLU A 128 -23.36 20.44 -4.27
CA GLU A 128 -23.59 19.53 -5.39
C GLU A 128 -23.23 20.22 -6.72
N GLY A 129 -22.39 19.58 -7.54
CA GLY A 129 -21.97 20.11 -8.85
C GLY A 129 -20.80 21.10 -8.82
N ALA A 130 -20.31 21.55 -7.66
CA ALA A 130 -19.11 22.38 -7.57
C ALA A 130 -17.84 21.52 -7.47
N MET A 131 -16.87 21.77 -8.35
CA MET A 131 -15.52 21.21 -8.19
C MET A 131 -14.96 21.71 -6.84
N PRO A 132 -14.60 20.82 -5.90
CA PRO A 132 -14.17 21.25 -4.58
C PRO A 132 -13.02 22.24 -4.70
N ALA A 133 -13.05 23.29 -3.88
CA ALA A 133 -12.05 24.35 -3.90
C ALA A 133 -10.60 23.85 -3.61
N ILE A 134 -10.42 22.58 -3.27
CA ILE A 134 -9.14 21.85 -3.24
C ILE A 134 -8.46 21.84 -4.62
N TYR A 135 -9.21 21.77 -5.70
CA TYR A 135 -8.65 21.78 -7.05
C TYR A 135 -8.41 23.19 -7.61
N GLY A 136 -8.91 24.23 -6.94
CA GLY A 136 -8.81 25.61 -7.41
C GLY A 136 -7.46 26.27 -7.15
N THR A 137 -6.59 25.70 -6.30
CA THR A 137 -5.28 26.31 -6.00
C THR A 137 -4.21 25.25 -5.70
N PRO A 138 -3.04 25.29 -6.38
CA PRO A 138 -1.94 24.34 -6.16
C PRO A 138 -1.49 24.26 -4.69
N LEU A 139 -1.47 25.39 -3.98
CA LEU A 139 -1.07 25.47 -2.58
C LEU A 139 -1.97 24.61 -1.67
N ARG A 140 -3.28 24.57 -1.95
CA ARG A 140 -4.23 23.77 -1.18
C ARG A 140 -4.05 22.29 -1.43
N GLN A 141 -3.74 21.89 -2.67
CA GLN A 141 -3.41 20.49 -2.99
C GLN A 141 -2.15 20.05 -2.27
N PHE A 142 -1.11 20.89 -2.28
CA PHE A 142 0.15 20.60 -1.59
C PHE A 142 -0.04 20.49 -0.07
N PHE A 143 -0.88 21.35 0.52
CA PHE A 143 -1.22 21.30 1.93
C PHE A 143 -1.84 19.95 2.32
N TRP A 144 -2.86 19.48 1.60
CA TRP A 144 -3.54 18.23 1.93
C TRP A 144 -2.67 16.99 1.71
N GLN A 145 -1.84 17.00 0.65
CA GLN A 145 -0.85 15.95 0.44
C GLN A 145 0.18 15.92 1.58
N SER A 146 0.70 17.07 1.97
CA SER A 146 1.68 17.18 3.07
C SER A 146 1.09 16.76 4.40
N LEU A 147 -0.17 17.12 4.66
CA LEU A 147 -0.89 16.69 5.86
C LEU A 147 -1.06 15.16 5.89
N PHE A 148 -1.48 14.56 4.78
CA PHE A 148 -1.59 13.10 4.66
C PHE A 148 -0.23 12.41 4.88
N MET A 149 0.84 12.96 4.30
CA MET A 149 2.19 12.42 4.48
C MET A 149 2.66 12.55 5.93
N ALA A 150 2.40 13.68 6.59
CA ALA A 150 2.73 13.89 7.99
C ALA A 150 2.03 12.88 8.91
N ILE A 151 0.75 12.59 8.66
CA ILE A 151 0.00 11.54 9.39
C ILE A 151 0.65 10.17 9.16
N THR A 152 0.96 9.84 7.90
CA THR A 152 1.60 8.56 7.54
C THR A 152 2.94 8.40 8.25
N VAL A 153 3.79 9.43 8.21
CA VAL A 153 5.09 9.45 8.91
C VAL A 153 4.90 9.32 10.42
N ALA A 154 3.94 10.02 11.03
CA ALA A 154 3.67 9.94 12.46
C ALA A 154 3.27 8.52 12.90
N ILE A 155 2.51 7.79 12.08
CA ILE A 155 2.16 6.39 12.34
C ILE A 155 3.39 5.49 12.22
N VAL A 156 4.20 5.66 11.16
CA VAL A 156 5.40 4.84 10.92
C VAL A 156 6.47 5.07 11.99
N LEU A 157 6.67 6.31 12.45
CA LEU A 157 7.63 6.66 13.51
C LEU A 157 7.29 6.03 14.86
N ARG A 158 6.02 5.72 15.13
CA ARG A 158 5.60 4.99 16.34
C ARG A 158 5.94 3.49 16.29
N GLY A 159 6.46 3.01 15.16
CA GLY A 159 6.94 1.64 14.98
C GLY A 159 5.82 0.62 14.81
N LEU A 160 6.21 -0.67 14.82
CA LEU A 160 5.32 -1.79 14.50
C LEU A 160 4.13 -1.89 15.46
N HIS A 161 4.40 -2.04 16.77
CA HIS A 161 3.35 -2.30 17.77
C HIS A 161 2.53 -1.07 18.12
N LYS A 162 3.18 0.07 18.39
CA LYS A 162 2.51 1.30 18.86
C LYS A 162 1.99 2.18 17.71
N GLY A 163 2.39 1.90 16.48
CA GLY A 163 1.94 2.61 15.28
C GLY A 163 1.02 1.74 14.44
N ILE A 164 1.63 0.85 13.64
CA ILE A 164 0.93 0.10 12.57
C ILE A 164 -0.10 -0.87 13.14
N GLU A 165 0.28 -1.71 14.11
CA GLU A 165 -0.65 -2.67 14.71
C GLU A 165 -1.77 -1.98 15.48
N TRP A 166 -1.47 -0.87 16.18
CA TRP A 166 -2.48 -0.13 16.94
C TRP A 166 -3.52 0.52 16.01
N PHE A 167 -3.07 1.11 14.90
CA PHE A 167 -3.95 1.75 13.93
C PHE A 167 -4.82 0.74 13.15
N SER A 168 -4.33 -0.49 12.97
CA SER A 168 -5.01 -1.53 12.20
C SER A 168 -5.95 -2.42 13.00
N ARG A 169 -5.99 -2.28 14.33
CA ARG A 169 -6.94 -3.00 15.21
C ARG A 169 -8.31 -2.35 15.19
#